data_AF-A0A1R4KH92-F1
#
_entry.id   AF-A0A1R4KH92-F1
#
_cell.length_a   1.000
_cell.length_b   1.000
_cell.length_c   1.000
_cell.angle_alpha   90.00
_cell.angle_beta   90.00
_cell.angle_gamma   90.00
#
_symmetry.space_group_name_H-M   'P 1'
#
loop_
_entity.id
_entity.type
_entity.pdbx_description
1 polymer ?
#
loop_
_entity_poly.entity_id
_entity_poly.type
_entity_poly.pdbx_seq_one_letter_code
_entity_poly.pdbx_strand_id
1 'polypeptide(L)'
;MHKLRTIILAQLVIILLTSGCSGYKFLSNGVMVDEDPTYYNEDSQITFELFGDYTLYNKDTEKGFSTTKLNRLDKKLLRKLRVPKHAKALFSGSPGIQPFYNVVALVEQNNIDQNSQNYQGYEQLMEGGQLLYYYKKSELMNKRIYHAIIPRATANIHLLYYQDTDDECVYCDIERLAKMNSSSTEGKEISYPHTTFAAPNGSEKTVQIEIPQRKKADDLGVVKFYDTSKRMFLGFSVIQGKQNTVTFSLPPGNYSWKYTALNGHLLSEDTLTIQP
;
A
#
# COMPACT_ATOMS: atom_id res chain seq x y z
N MET A 1 -27.56 -27.96 40.48
CA MET A 1 -26.19 -28.11 39.93
C MET A 1 -26.14 -28.35 38.41
N HIS A 2 -27.04 -29.15 37.83
CA HIS A 2 -27.02 -29.45 36.38
C HIS A 2 -27.18 -28.21 35.48
N LYS A 3 -28.14 -27.31 35.77
CA LYS A 3 -28.39 -26.10 34.96
C LYS A 3 -27.19 -25.14 34.89
N LEU A 4 -26.41 -25.03 35.97
CA LEU A 4 -25.22 -24.17 36.02
C LEU A 4 -24.10 -24.70 35.12
N ARG A 5 -23.92 -26.02 35.07
CA ARG A 5 -22.94 -26.66 34.18
C ARG A 5 -23.30 -26.47 32.71
N THR A 6 -24.58 -26.54 32.36
CA THR A 6 -25.04 -26.34 30.97
C THR A 6 -24.83 -24.90 30.48
N ILE A 7 -25.05 -23.91 31.37
CA ILE A 7 -24.84 -22.49 31.05
C ILE A 7 -23.34 -22.18 30.85
N ILE A 8 -22.47 -22.71 31.72
CA ILE A 8 -21.02 -22.54 31.58
C ILE A 8 -20.52 -23.18 30.29
N LEU A 9 -20.99 -24.40 29.96
CA LEU A 9 -20.60 -25.08 28.72
C LEU A 9 -21.06 -24.31 27.47
N ALA A 10 -22.29 -23.78 27.48
CA ALA A 10 -22.81 -22.97 26.40
C ALA A 10 -22.04 -21.65 26.23
N GLN A 11 -21.68 -20.97 27.33
CA GLN A 11 -20.83 -19.77 27.26
C GLN A 11 -19.43 -20.08 26.75
N LEU A 12 -18.82 -21.19 27.16
CA LEU A 12 -17.49 -21.60 26.69
C LEU A 12 -17.51 -21.89 25.18
N VAL A 13 -18.55 -22.57 24.69
CA VAL A 13 -18.76 -22.85 23.26
C VAL A 13 -19.01 -21.57 22.47
N ILE A 14 -19.81 -20.63 23.00
CA ILE A 14 -20.03 -19.32 22.36
C ILE A 14 -18.72 -18.52 22.31
N ILE A 15 -17.93 -18.46 23.40
CA ILE A 15 -16.63 -17.78 23.43
C ILE A 15 -15.65 -18.43 22.43
N LEU A 16 -15.61 -19.76 22.36
CA LEU A 16 -14.80 -20.50 21.38
C LEU A 16 -15.26 -20.23 19.94
N LEU A 17 -16.55 -20.15 19.67
CA LEU A 17 -17.12 -19.82 18.36
C LEU A 17 -16.90 -18.35 17.96
N THR A 18 -16.96 -17.41 18.91
CA THR A 18 -16.70 -15.98 18.67
C THR A 18 -15.22 -15.61 18.68
N SER A 19 -14.36 -16.49 19.18
CA SER A 19 -12.89 -16.37 19.07
C SER A 19 -12.36 -16.71 17.68
N GLY A 20 -13.27 -16.92 16.71
CA GLY A 20 -12.98 -17.12 15.29
C GLY A 20 -11.98 -16.11 14.74
N CYS A 21 -10.76 -16.60 14.51
CA CYS A 21 -9.66 -15.99 13.76
C CYS A 21 -9.65 -14.46 13.68
N SER A 22 -9.06 -13.81 14.69
CA SER A 22 -8.52 -12.45 14.55
C SER A 22 -7.39 -12.47 13.48
N GLY A 23 -7.77 -12.35 12.22
CA GLY A 23 -6.85 -12.17 11.09
C GLY A 23 -6.53 -10.70 10.88
N TYR A 24 -5.44 -10.42 10.17
CA TYR A 24 -5.12 -9.08 9.69
C TYR A 24 -6.29 -8.56 8.86
N LYS A 25 -6.88 -7.43 9.26
CA LYS A 25 -7.95 -6.76 8.53
C LYS A 25 -7.33 -5.88 7.45
N PHE A 26 -7.98 -5.76 6.30
CA PHE A 26 -7.53 -4.82 5.29
C PHE A 26 -7.93 -3.39 5.64
N LEU A 27 -7.07 -2.45 5.27
CA LEU A 27 -7.42 -1.04 5.18
C LEU A 27 -8.40 -0.86 4.00
N SER A 28 -9.39 0.03 4.16
CA SER A 28 -10.34 0.36 3.09
C SER A 28 -9.66 1.11 1.94
N ASN A 29 -10.31 1.11 0.77
CA ASN A 29 -10.04 2.05 -0.33
C ASN A 29 -8.63 2.00 -0.94
N GLY A 30 -7.93 0.87 -0.78
CA GLY A 30 -6.70 0.59 -1.50
C GLY A 30 -6.97 0.14 -2.94
N VAL A 31 -6.27 0.71 -3.91
CA VAL A 31 -6.38 0.38 -5.34
C VAL A 31 -5.00 0.21 -5.98
N MET A 32 -4.96 -0.53 -7.08
CA MET A 32 -3.81 -0.66 -7.97
C MET A 32 -4.33 -0.60 -9.40
N VAL A 33 -3.53 -0.01 -10.30
CA VAL A 33 -3.84 0.10 -11.72
C VAL A 33 -2.95 -0.89 -12.47
N ASP A 34 -3.52 -1.67 -13.40
CA ASP A 34 -2.73 -2.57 -14.25
C ASP A 34 -1.65 -1.80 -15.02
N GLU A 35 -0.48 -2.43 -15.20
CA GLU A 35 0.72 -1.85 -15.84
C GLU A 35 1.35 -0.65 -15.11
N ASP A 36 0.77 -0.24 -13.99
CA ASP A 36 1.29 0.77 -13.09
C ASP A 36 1.67 0.10 -11.77
N PRO A 37 2.96 -0.07 -11.48
CA PRO A 37 3.41 -0.84 -10.34
C PRO A 37 3.33 -0.03 -9.04
N THR A 38 2.22 0.65 -8.81
CA THR A 38 1.98 1.50 -7.65
C THR A 38 0.67 1.14 -6.99
N TYR A 39 0.73 0.86 -5.69
CA TYR A 39 -0.45 0.81 -4.84
C TYR A 39 -0.80 2.21 -4.35
N TYR A 40 -2.09 2.52 -4.33
CA TYR A 40 -2.66 3.78 -3.88
C TYR A 40 -3.67 3.55 -2.76
N ASN A 41 -3.54 4.32 -1.68
CA ASN A 41 -4.56 4.41 -0.65
C ASN A 41 -4.79 5.87 -0.26
N GLU A 42 -5.92 6.42 -0.71
CA GLU A 42 -6.24 7.83 -0.52
C GLU A 42 -6.51 8.18 0.95
N ASP A 43 -7.33 7.37 1.63
CA ASP A 43 -7.71 7.57 3.04
C ASP A 43 -6.51 7.68 3.98
N SER A 44 -5.48 6.87 3.75
CA SER A 44 -4.27 6.84 4.58
C SER A 44 -3.09 7.58 3.96
N GLN A 45 -3.26 8.23 2.81
CA GLN A 45 -2.22 8.95 2.07
C GLN A 45 -0.97 8.09 1.79
N ILE A 46 -1.18 6.80 1.56
CA ILE A 46 -0.12 5.82 1.37
C ILE A 46 0.01 5.48 -0.11
N THR A 47 1.24 5.54 -0.62
CA THR A 47 1.61 4.97 -1.91
C THR A 47 2.75 3.97 -1.74
N PHE A 48 2.69 2.86 -2.46
CA PHE A 48 3.79 1.88 -2.49
C PHE A 48 4.17 1.56 -3.93
N GLU A 49 5.42 1.82 -4.26
CA GLU A 49 6.02 1.37 -5.52
C GLU A 49 6.41 -0.11 -5.38
N LEU A 50 6.12 -0.89 -6.41
CA LEU A 50 6.41 -2.32 -6.52
C LEU A 50 7.25 -2.55 -7.78
N PHE A 51 7.87 -3.73 -7.88
CA PHE A 51 8.49 -4.21 -9.12
C PHE A 51 7.91 -5.56 -9.51
N GLY A 52 7.80 -5.81 -10.81
CA GLY A 52 7.35 -7.07 -11.35
C GLY A 52 5.95 -6.98 -11.96
N ASP A 53 5.56 -8.07 -12.60
CA ASP A 53 4.30 -8.20 -13.33
C ASP A 53 3.17 -8.58 -12.37
N TYR A 54 2.74 -7.60 -11.59
CA TYR A 54 1.54 -7.68 -10.78
C TYR A 54 0.35 -7.14 -11.56
N THR A 55 -0.60 -8.02 -11.83
CA THR A 55 -1.89 -7.70 -12.44
C THR A 55 -2.98 -7.62 -11.37
N LEU A 56 -4.13 -7.08 -11.73
CA LEU A 56 -5.35 -7.13 -10.93
C LEU A 56 -5.66 -8.57 -10.48
N TYR A 57 -6.19 -8.70 -9.26
CA TYR A 57 -6.49 -10.00 -8.69
C TYR A 57 -7.48 -10.80 -9.54
N ASN A 58 -7.03 -11.99 -9.94
CA ASN A 58 -7.85 -12.98 -10.61
C ASN A 58 -8.36 -14.00 -9.59
N LYS A 59 -9.67 -14.06 -9.41
CA LYS A 59 -10.33 -14.95 -8.44
C LYS A 59 -10.18 -16.43 -8.79
N ASP A 60 -10.06 -16.77 -10.07
CA ASP A 60 -9.98 -18.16 -10.54
C ASP A 60 -8.59 -18.74 -10.31
N THR A 61 -7.55 -17.91 -10.46
CA THR A 61 -6.15 -18.33 -10.23
C THR A 61 -5.63 -18.00 -8.83
N GLU A 62 -6.38 -17.20 -8.06
CA GLU A 62 -5.96 -16.57 -6.80
C GLU A 62 -4.61 -15.82 -6.90
N LYS A 63 -4.26 -15.34 -8.11
CA LYS A 63 -3.05 -14.54 -8.38
C LYS A 63 -3.41 -13.08 -8.61
N GLY A 64 -2.40 -12.22 -8.62
CA GLY A 64 -2.51 -10.77 -8.74
C GLY A 64 -2.60 -10.06 -7.39
N PHE A 65 -3.02 -8.80 -7.45
CA PHE A 65 -3.03 -7.88 -6.32
C PHE A 65 -4.36 -7.85 -5.56
N SER A 66 -4.37 -8.31 -4.31
CA SER A 66 -5.55 -8.37 -3.45
C SER A 66 -5.49 -7.32 -2.34
N THR A 67 -6.57 -6.54 -2.21
CA THR A 67 -6.82 -5.59 -1.11
C THR A 67 -7.95 -6.05 -0.18
N THR A 68 -8.37 -7.32 -0.29
CA THR A 68 -9.54 -7.83 0.45
C THR A 68 -9.26 -9.11 1.23
N LYS A 69 -8.29 -9.91 0.79
CA LYS A 69 -7.98 -11.21 1.38
C LYS A 69 -6.49 -11.50 1.31
N LEU A 70 -5.92 -11.87 2.46
CA LEU A 70 -4.62 -12.52 2.55
C LEU A 70 -4.77 -14.01 2.30
N ASN A 71 -3.85 -14.62 1.56
CA ASN A 71 -3.84 -16.05 1.34
C ASN A 71 -3.47 -16.80 2.65
N ARG A 72 -3.58 -18.14 2.65
CA ARG A 72 -3.31 -18.94 3.85
C ARG A 72 -1.83 -18.90 4.25
N LEU A 73 -0.92 -18.82 3.28
CA LEU A 73 0.52 -18.77 3.51
C LEU A 73 0.92 -17.43 4.13
N ASP A 74 0.45 -16.29 3.60
CA ASP A 74 0.65 -14.94 4.14
C ASP A 74 0.32 -14.91 5.64
N LYS A 75 -0.88 -15.36 5.99
CA LYS A 75 -1.35 -15.39 7.39
C LYS A 75 -0.46 -16.25 8.30
N LYS A 76 0.13 -17.33 7.77
CA LYS A 76 1.05 -18.19 8.52
C LYS A 76 2.42 -17.53 8.68
N LEU A 77 2.96 -16.95 7.60
CA LEU A 77 4.25 -16.25 7.60
C LEU A 77 4.22 -15.06 8.54
N LEU A 78 3.23 -14.18 8.41
CA LEU A 78 3.07 -13.02 9.30
C LEU A 78 3.01 -13.41 10.78
N ARG A 79 2.33 -14.52 11.11
CA ARG A 79 2.29 -15.04 12.48
C ARG A 79 3.65 -15.56 12.95
N LYS A 80 4.39 -16.27 12.10
CA LYS A 80 5.73 -16.80 12.42
C LYS A 80 6.76 -15.70 12.59
N LEU A 81 6.65 -14.64 11.79
CA LEU A 81 7.45 -13.42 11.87
C LEU A 81 7.02 -12.50 13.02
N ARG A 82 5.96 -12.87 13.76
CA ARG A 82 5.40 -12.12 14.88
C ARG A 82 4.93 -10.71 14.48
N VAL A 83 4.47 -10.53 13.24
CA VAL A 83 3.87 -9.26 12.80
C VAL A 83 2.63 -8.99 13.65
N PRO A 84 2.49 -7.79 14.25
CA PRO A 84 1.42 -7.48 15.19
C PRO A 84 0.03 -7.72 14.60
N LYS A 85 -0.82 -8.49 15.29
CA LYS A 85 -2.17 -8.86 14.79
C LYS A 85 -3.10 -7.67 14.54
N HIS A 86 -2.83 -6.53 15.17
CA HIS A 86 -3.60 -5.31 15.01
C HIS A 86 -3.14 -4.47 13.81
N ALA A 87 -2.01 -4.82 13.18
CA ALA A 87 -1.59 -4.23 11.91
C ALA A 87 -2.66 -4.52 10.85
N LYS A 88 -2.93 -3.51 10.01
CA LYS A 88 -3.90 -3.60 8.94
C LYS A 88 -3.18 -3.91 7.64
N ALA A 89 -3.65 -4.91 6.89
CA ALA A 89 -3.12 -5.21 5.57
C ALA A 89 -3.49 -4.08 4.60
N LEU A 90 -2.50 -3.58 3.87
CA LEU A 90 -2.71 -2.67 2.76
C LEU A 90 -3.03 -3.47 1.50
N PHE A 91 -2.22 -4.50 1.25
CA PHE A 91 -2.37 -5.41 0.13
C PHE A 91 -1.58 -6.71 0.30
N SER A 92 -1.90 -7.70 -0.54
CA SER A 92 -1.05 -8.85 -0.85
C SER A 92 -0.97 -9.04 -2.37
N GLY A 93 0.22 -9.26 -2.89
CA GLY A 93 0.47 -9.56 -4.30
C GLY A 93 1.05 -10.95 -4.47
N SER A 94 0.44 -11.74 -5.36
CA SER A 94 1.01 -12.98 -5.87
C SER A 94 1.21 -12.84 -7.37
N PRO A 95 2.41 -13.06 -7.90
CA PRO A 95 2.70 -12.73 -9.29
C PRO A 95 1.98 -13.69 -10.27
N GLY A 96 1.63 -13.16 -11.45
CA GLY A 96 1.04 -13.95 -12.53
C GLY A 96 2.01 -15.00 -13.09
N ILE A 97 3.27 -14.59 -13.27
CA ILE A 97 4.35 -15.32 -13.96
C ILE A 97 5.56 -15.43 -13.00
N GLN A 98 6.23 -16.59 -12.96
CA GLN A 98 7.54 -16.72 -12.31
C GLN A 98 8.62 -16.06 -13.17
N PRO A 99 9.69 -15.43 -12.63
CA PRO A 99 10.33 -15.67 -11.33
C PRO A 99 10.06 -14.59 -10.27
N PHE A 100 8.94 -13.88 -10.31
CA PHE A 100 8.68 -12.80 -9.37
C PHE A 100 8.36 -13.29 -7.94
N TYR A 101 8.55 -12.40 -6.97
CA TYR A 101 8.30 -12.65 -5.54
C TYR A 101 6.83 -12.44 -5.18
N ASN A 102 6.39 -12.95 -4.03
CA ASN A 102 5.13 -12.57 -3.39
C ASN A 102 5.38 -11.41 -2.43
N VAL A 103 4.40 -10.54 -2.26
CA VAL A 103 4.50 -9.37 -1.38
C VAL A 103 3.27 -9.25 -0.49
N VAL A 104 3.47 -8.84 0.76
CA VAL A 104 2.40 -8.45 1.68
C VAL A 104 2.80 -7.16 2.37
N ALA A 105 1.96 -6.14 2.27
CA ALA A 105 2.17 -4.86 2.94
C ALA A 105 1.16 -4.68 4.06
N LEU A 106 1.62 -4.23 5.23
CA LEU A 106 0.78 -3.92 6.38
C LEU A 106 1.20 -2.59 7.00
N VAL A 107 0.23 -1.88 7.59
CA VAL A 107 0.44 -0.68 8.39
C VAL A 107 0.10 -0.95 9.85
N GLU A 108 1.03 -0.63 10.74
CA GLU A 108 0.88 -0.64 12.19
C GLU A 108 0.81 0.81 12.68
N GLN A 109 -0.37 1.26 13.12
CA GLN A 109 -0.55 2.63 13.64
C GLN A 109 -0.07 2.73 15.10
N ASN A 110 0.47 3.90 15.48
CA ASN A 110 0.75 4.31 16.85
C ASN A 110 1.88 3.56 17.61
N ASN A 111 2.76 2.83 16.93
CA ASN A 111 3.78 2.02 17.62
C ASN A 111 5.22 2.33 17.18
N ILE A 112 5.67 3.57 17.40
CA ILE A 112 7.04 4.01 17.07
C ILE A 112 7.97 3.74 18.26
N ASP A 113 7.93 2.53 18.83
CA ASP A 113 8.98 2.16 19.76
C ASP A 113 10.14 1.53 18.99
N GLN A 114 11.05 2.38 18.50
CA GLN A 114 12.28 1.98 17.81
C GLN A 114 13.18 1.07 18.67
N ASN A 115 12.95 1.03 19.98
CA ASN A 115 13.65 0.16 20.94
C ASN A 115 12.78 -1.03 21.37
N SER A 116 11.64 -1.25 20.73
CA SER A 116 10.76 -2.38 21.02
C SER A 116 11.53 -3.69 20.87
N GLN A 117 11.33 -4.60 21.82
CA GLN A 117 11.79 -6.00 21.68
C GLN A 117 11.26 -6.66 20.40
N ASN A 118 10.21 -6.11 19.77
CA ASN A 118 9.68 -6.58 18.49
C ASN A 118 10.70 -6.49 17.34
N TYR A 119 11.71 -5.62 17.44
CA TYR A 119 12.76 -5.44 16.43
C TYR A 119 14.06 -6.17 16.76
N GLN A 120 14.09 -6.99 17.81
CA GLN A 120 15.28 -7.74 18.17
C GLN A 120 15.68 -8.72 17.04
N GLY A 121 16.91 -8.56 16.54
CA GLY A 121 17.45 -9.36 15.43
C GLY A 121 17.05 -8.87 14.04
N TYR A 122 16.57 -7.63 13.92
CA TYR A 122 16.56 -6.89 12.65
C TYR A 122 17.88 -6.13 12.49
N GLU A 123 18.35 -6.07 11.25
CA GLU A 123 19.42 -5.19 10.80
C GLU A 123 18.85 -3.81 10.47
N GLN A 124 19.68 -2.78 10.55
CA GLN A 124 19.30 -1.40 10.21
C GLN A 124 19.91 -1.02 8.86
N LEU A 125 19.09 -0.46 7.96
CA LEU A 125 19.60 0.24 6.79
C LEU A 125 19.67 1.74 7.07
N MET A 126 20.89 2.28 7.04
CA MET A 126 21.18 3.70 7.22
C MET A 126 21.69 4.31 5.91
N GLU A 127 21.30 5.54 5.60
CA GLU A 127 21.85 6.32 4.48
C GLU A 127 22.07 7.77 4.94
N GLY A 128 23.26 8.32 4.71
CA GLY A 128 23.59 9.70 5.13
C GLY A 128 23.46 9.94 6.65
N GLY A 129 23.54 8.89 7.47
CA GLY A 129 23.32 8.97 8.93
C GLY A 129 21.85 8.94 9.36
N GLN A 130 20.91 8.82 8.41
CA GLN A 130 19.48 8.67 8.68
C GLN A 130 19.05 7.21 8.55
N LEU A 131 18.21 6.76 9.48
CA LEU A 131 17.59 5.44 9.40
C LEU A 131 16.53 5.43 8.31
N LEU A 132 16.69 4.53 7.33
CA LEU A 132 15.67 4.32 6.30
C LEU A 132 14.65 3.28 6.74
N TYR A 133 15.12 2.09 7.15
CA TYR A 133 14.25 1.00 7.59
C TYR A 133 15.03 -0.08 8.36
N TYR A 134 14.29 -0.93 9.06
CA TYR A 134 14.81 -2.17 9.64
C TYR A 134 14.50 -3.34 8.72
N TYR A 135 15.37 -4.34 8.63
CA TYR A 135 15.07 -5.54 7.86
C TYR A 135 15.57 -6.82 8.51
N LYS A 136 14.95 -7.93 8.12
CA LYS A 136 15.38 -9.27 8.51
C LYS A 136 15.21 -10.23 7.35
N LYS A 137 16.29 -10.97 7.07
CA LYS A 137 16.27 -12.11 6.15
C LYS A 137 16.01 -13.38 6.95
N SER A 138 15.13 -14.24 6.46
CA SER A 138 14.84 -15.53 7.11
C SER A 138 14.40 -16.57 6.10
N GLU A 139 14.46 -17.84 6.50
CA GLU A 139 13.90 -18.95 5.74
C GLU A 139 12.84 -19.64 6.59
N LEU A 140 11.61 -19.70 6.08
CA LEU A 140 10.49 -20.33 6.78
C LEU A 140 9.60 -21.04 5.75
N MET A 141 9.21 -22.27 6.04
CA MET A 141 8.26 -23.02 5.20
C MET A 141 8.71 -23.14 3.73
N ASN A 142 10.00 -23.42 3.49
CA ASN A 142 10.65 -23.45 2.17
C ASN A 142 10.50 -22.14 1.38
N LYS A 143 10.32 -21.02 2.09
CA LYS A 143 10.34 -19.68 1.50
C LYS A 143 11.52 -18.91 2.05
N ARG A 144 12.26 -18.25 1.16
CA ARG A 144 13.18 -17.19 1.53
C ARG A 144 12.41 -15.90 1.67
N ILE A 145 12.63 -15.20 2.77
CA ILE A 145 11.81 -14.10 3.23
C ILE A 145 12.70 -12.90 3.52
N TYR A 146 12.30 -11.76 2.96
CA TYR A 146 12.81 -10.44 3.33
C TYR A 146 11.67 -9.65 3.97
N HIS A 147 11.81 -9.35 5.26
CA HIS A 147 10.84 -8.53 5.98
C HIS A 147 11.46 -7.17 6.29
N ALA A 148 10.96 -6.11 5.64
CA ALA A 148 11.33 -4.73 5.91
C ALA A 148 10.27 -4.06 6.80
N ILE A 149 10.73 -3.14 7.65
CA ILE A 149 9.90 -2.31 8.52
C ILE A 149 10.34 -0.87 8.34
N ILE A 150 9.51 -0.10 7.64
CA ILE A 150 9.77 1.30 7.32
C ILE A 150 9.09 2.16 8.40
N PRO A 151 9.85 2.83 9.27
CA PRO A 151 9.27 3.74 10.23
C PRO A 151 8.74 5.00 9.53
N ARG A 152 7.55 5.44 9.92
CA ARG A 152 6.94 6.73 9.57
C ARG A 152 6.59 7.49 10.84
N ALA A 153 6.29 8.78 10.70
CA ALA A 153 6.00 9.67 11.83
C ALA A 153 4.82 9.23 12.71
N THR A 154 3.88 8.44 12.17
CA THR A 154 2.67 7.99 12.90
C THR A 154 2.39 6.49 12.78
N ALA A 155 3.21 5.76 12.02
CA ALA A 155 2.98 4.34 11.73
C ALA A 155 4.28 3.62 11.36
N ASN A 156 4.28 2.29 11.44
CA ASN A 156 5.29 1.47 10.77
C ASN A 156 4.65 0.74 9.61
N ILE A 157 5.38 0.66 8.51
CA ILE A 157 4.99 -0.13 7.36
C ILE A 157 5.80 -1.41 7.37
N HIS A 158 5.13 -2.54 7.49
CA HIS A 158 5.72 -3.85 7.29
C HIS A 158 5.59 -4.25 5.82
N LEU A 159 6.71 -4.48 5.15
CA LEU A 159 6.77 -5.06 3.81
C LEU A 159 7.40 -6.44 3.91
N LEU A 160 6.58 -7.45 3.65
CA LEU A 160 7.00 -8.84 3.63
C LEU A 160 7.12 -9.30 2.19
N TYR A 161 8.33 -9.65 1.77
CA TYR A 161 8.61 -10.23 0.47
C TYR A 161 9.06 -11.67 0.62
N TYR A 162 8.57 -12.58 -0.20
CA TYR A 162 8.98 -13.97 -0.13
C TYR A 162 8.86 -14.73 -1.45
N GLN A 163 9.72 -15.73 -1.64
CA GLN A 163 9.74 -16.62 -2.81
C GLN A 163 10.26 -18.00 -2.42
N ASP A 164 10.23 -18.95 -3.35
CA ASP A 164 10.76 -20.29 -3.13
C ASP A 164 12.29 -20.25 -2.92
N THR A 165 12.78 -21.23 -2.15
CA THR A 165 14.22 -21.38 -1.83
C THR A 165 15.11 -21.66 -3.03
N ASP A 166 14.49 -22.10 -4.11
CA ASP A 166 15.08 -22.74 -5.28
C ASP A 166 15.47 -21.69 -6.34
N ASP A 167 14.92 -20.48 -6.22
CA ASP A 167 15.08 -19.37 -7.15
C ASP A 167 16.42 -18.63 -6.95
N GLU A 168 17.07 -18.23 -8.05
CA GLU A 168 18.46 -17.75 -8.07
C GLU A 168 18.67 -16.29 -7.61
N CYS A 169 17.68 -15.39 -7.78
CA CYS A 169 17.81 -13.95 -7.46
C CYS A 169 16.78 -13.47 -6.43
N VAL A 170 16.91 -13.92 -5.18
CA VAL A 170 15.87 -13.71 -4.16
C VAL A 170 15.72 -12.28 -3.71
N TYR A 171 16.84 -11.57 -3.54
CA TYR A 171 16.85 -10.28 -2.84
C TYR A 171 17.24 -9.11 -3.74
N CYS A 172 17.52 -9.38 -5.01
CA CYS A 172 18.15 -8.44 -5.94
C CYS A 172 17.32 -7.16 -6.11
N ASP A 173 16.02 -7.31 -6.29
CA ASP A 173 15.10 -6.20 -6.49
C ASP A 173 14.42 -5.73 -5.19
N ILE A 174 14.38 -6.59 -4.17
CA ILE A 174 13.64 -6.33 -2.93
C ILE A 174 14.31 -5.25 -2.08
N GLU A 175 15.64 -5.29 -1.95
CA GLU A 175 16.37 -4.27 -1.17
C GLU A 175 16.21 -2.88 -1.80
N ARG A 176 16.23 -2.83 -3.13
CA ARG A 176 15.96 -1.60 -3.89
C ARG A 176 14.55 -1.09 -3.65
N LEU A 177 13.54 -1.96 -3.63
CA LEU A 177 12.15 -1.58 -3.33
C LEU A 177 11.97 -1.07 -1.92
N ALA A 178 12.53 -1.78 -0.94
CA ALA A 178 12.48 -1.35 0.46
C ALA A 178 13.11 0.04 0.59
N LYS A 179 14.26 0.27 -0.05
CA LYS A 179 14.91 1.59 -0.10
C LYS A 179 14.03 2.65 -0.76
N MET A 180 13.53 2.42 -1.98
CA MET A 180 12.69 3.40 -2.70
C MET A 180 11.45 3.81 -1.91
N ASN A 181 10.76 2.83 -1.30
CA ASN A 181 9.60 3.10 -0.47
C ASN A 181 9.95 3.76 0.87
N SER A 182 11.18 3.58 1.37
CA SER A 182 11.66 4.22 2.60
C SER A 182 12.06 5.67 2.39
N SER A 183 12.82 5.95 1.32
CA SER A 183 13.29 7.29 0.94
C SER A 183 12.17 8.26 0.51
N SER A 184 10.94 7.76 0.36
CA SER A 184 9.75 8.57 0.04
C SER A 184 9.29 9.51 1.17
N THR A 185 9.97 9.49 2.33
CA THR A 185 9.67 10.36 3.47
C THR A 185 9.65 11.84 3.08
N GLU A 186 8.51 12.48 3.34
CA GLU A 186 8.21 13.93 3.38
C GLU A 186 7.81 14.65 2.08
N GLY A 187 8.03 14.07 0.88
CA GLY A 187 7.75 14.77 -0.39
C GLY A 187 6.70 14.17 -1.33
N LYS A 188 6.25 12.93 -1.10
CA LYS A 188 5.46 12.15 -2.09
C LYS A 188 4.18 11.50 -1.57
N GLU A 189 3.89 11.59 -0.29
CA GLU A 189 2.69 11.02 0.35
C GLU A 189 1.48 11.96 0.17
N ILE A 190 1.07 12.18 -1.08
CA ILE A 190 0.09 13.21 -1.41
C ILE A 190 -1.09 12.57 -2.13
N SER A 191 -2.12 12.25 -1.34
CA SER A 191 -3.45 12.01 -1.87
C SER A 191 -4.30 13.27 -1.74
N TYR A 192 -4.84 13.72 -2.87
CA TYR A 192 -5.81 14.80 -2.97
C TYR A 192 -7.21 14.33 -2.57
N PRO A 193 -8.13 15.21 -2.10
CA PRO A 193 -8.11 16.68 -2.15
C PRO A 193 -7.47 17.38 -0.94
N HIS A 194 -6.94 16.64 0.04
CA HIS A 194 -6.52 17.22 1.32
C HIS A 194 -5.10 17.83 1.34
N THR A 195 -4.44 17.91 0.19
CA THR A 195 -3.07 18.42 0.12
C THR A 195 -3.01 19.79 -0.53
N THR A 196 -2.52 20.74 0.25
CA THR A 196 -2.27 22.13 -0.12
C THR A 196 -0.77 22.23 -0.40
N PHE A 197 -0.36 22.46 -1.64
CA PHE A 197 1.07 22.64 -1.95
C PHE A 197 1.50 24.05 -1.57
N ALA A 198 2.23 24.16 -0.45
CA ALA A 198 2.79 25.42 0.00
C ALA A 198 3.62 26.08 -1.10
N ALA A 199 3.19 27.27 -1.51
CA ALA A 199 3.89 28.12 -2.45
C ALA A 199 4.76 29.12 -1.66
N PRO A 200 6.10 29.02 -1.72
CA PRO A 200 6.96 29.94 -0.95
C PRO A 200 6.79 31.41 -1.37
N ASN A 201 6.38 31.65 -2.62
CA ASN A 201 6.41 32.98 -3.27
C ASN A 201 5.11 33.32 -4.05
N GLY A 202 3.96 32.69 -3.76
CA GLY A 202 2.72 32.96 -4.49
C GLY A 202 1.46 32.51 -3.76
N SER A 203 0.29 32.98 -4.19
CA SER A 203 -0.99 32.44 -3.72
C SER A 203 -1.33 31.17 -4.49
N GLU A 204 -1.76 30.14 -3.78
CA GLU A 204 -2.30 28.93 -4.41
C GLU A 204 -3.64 29.22 -5.10
N LYS A 205 -3.89 28.56 -6.23
CA LYS A 205 -5.17 28.62 -6.92
C LYS A 205 -5.85 27.26 -6.84
N THR A 206 -7.12 27.29 -6.45
CA THR A 206 -7.98 26.12 -6.52
C THR A 206 -8.36 25.85 -7.97
N VAL A 207 -7.99 24.69 -8.48
CA VAL A 207 -8.35 24.23 -9.82
C VAL A 207 -9.26 23.01 -9.71
N GLN A 208 -10.35 23.06 -10.45
CA GLN A 208 -11.29 21.96 -10.57
C GLN A 208 -11.14 21.33 -11.94
N ILE A 209 -10.96 20.02 -11.97
CA ILE A 209 -10.83 19.21 -13.17
C ILE A 209 -12.10 18.40 -13.33
N GLU A 210 -12.70 18.48 -14.50
CA GLU A 210 -13.83 17.65 -14.87
C GLU A 210 -13.35 16.29 -15.34
N ILE A 211 -13.91 15.23 -14.73
CA ILE A 211 -13.65 13.85 -15.11
C ILE A 211 -14.73 13.44 -16.12
N PRO A 212 -14.35 12.95 -17.31
CA PRO A 212 -15.33 12.60 -18.34
C PRO A 212 -16.29 11.51 -17.85
N GLN A 213 -17.51 11.51 -18.40
CA GLN A 213 -18.52 10.52 -18.02
C GLN A 213 -18.05 9.10 -18.33
N ARG A 214 -18.27 8.22 -17.35
CA ARG A 214 -17.72 6.87 -17.33
C ARG A 214 -18.73 5.85 -17.80
N LYS A 215 -18.24 4.78 -18.42
CA LYS A 215 -19.02 3.56 -18.56
C LYS A 215 -19.02 2.86 -17.20
N LYS A 216 -20.09 2.12 -16.90
CA LYS A 216 -20.24 1.40 -15.62
C LYS A 216 -19.10 0.41 -15.30
N ALA A 217 -18.36 -0.02 -16.32
CA ALA A 217 -17.18 -0.87 -16.18
C ALA A 217 -15.96 -0.13 -15.58
N ASP A 218 -15.95 1.20 -15.64
CA ASP A 218 -14.85 2.09 -15.23
C ASP A 218 -15.22 2.92 -13.99
N ASP A 219 -16.16 2.43 -13.17
CA ASP A 219 -16.66 3.14 -11.97
C ASP A 219 -15.57 3.38 -10.90
N LEU A 220 -14.36 2.84 -11.10
CA LEU A 220 -13.20 3.07 -10.25
C LEU A 220 -11.94 3.33 -11.11
N GLY A 221 -11.17 4.35 -10.76
CA GLY A 221 -9.91 4.68 -11.41
C GLY A 221 -9.06 5.64 -10.58
N VAL A 222 -7.90 6.01 -11.11
CA VAL A 222 -6.94 6.88 -10.42
C VAL A 222 -6.61 8.07 -11.30
N VAL A 223 -6.68 9.27 -10.74
CA VAL A 223 -6.17 10.49 -11.39
C VAL A 223 -4.82 10.82 -10.78
N LYS A 224 -3.80 10.96 -11.61
CA LYS A 224 -2.42 11.30 -11.20
C LYS A 224 -2.05 12.70 -11.68
N PHE A 225 -1.26 13.40 -10.88
CA PHE A 225 -0.84 14.77 -11.09
C PHE A 225 0.66 14.88 -11.20
N TYR A 226 1.12 15.73 -12.10
CA TYR A 226 2.54 15.94 -12.38
C TYR A 226 2.86 17.41 -12.56
N ASP A 227 4.00 17.84 -12.00
CA ASP A 227 4.68 19.08 -12.38
C ASP A 227 5.46 18.79 -13.66
N THR A 228 5.05 19.42 -14.76
CA THR A 228 5.66 19.20 -16.08
C THR A 228 7.06 19.81 -16.18
N SER A 229 7.33 20.87 -15.42
CA SER A 229 8.61 21.59 -15.46
C SER A 229 9.69 20.79 -14.73
N LYS A 230 9.32 20.15 -13.62
CA LYS A 230 10.22 19.31 -12.82
C LYS A 230 10.12 17.81 -13.14
N ARG A 231 9.21 17.42 -14.04
CA ARG A 231 8.86 16.02 -14.35
C ARG A 231 8.60 15.20 -13.09
N MET A 232 7.88 15.80 -12.15
CA MET A 232 7.71 15.27 -10.80
C MET A 232 6.26 14.87 -10.57
N PHE A 233 6.04 13.65 -10.11
CA PHE A 233 4.73 13.24 -9.58
C PHE A 233 4.40 14.07 -8.34
N LEU A 234 3.22 14.67 -8.36
CA LEU A 234 2.73 15.54 -7.31
C LEU A 234 1.76 14.81 -6.38
N GLY A 235 0.90 13.96 -6.93
CA GLY A 235 -0.07 13.26 -6.13
C GLY A 235 -1.12 12.54 -6.97
N PHE A 236 -2.08 11.94 -6.27
CA PHE A 236 -3.16 11.19 -6.89
C PHE A 236 -4.50 11.44 -6.21
N SER A 237 -5.59 11.04 -6.85
CA SER A 237 -6.89 10.86 -6.22
C SER A 237 -7.59 9.63 -6.79
N VAL A 238 -8.33 8.91 -5.95
CA VAL A 238 -9.09 7.73 -6.36
C VAL A 238 -10.52 8.16 -6.70
N ILE A 239 -10.95 7.86 -7.92
CA ILE A 239 -12.26 8.31 -8.42
C ILE A 239 -13.24 7.16 -8.40
N GLN A 240 -14.28 7.28 -7.58
CA GLN A 240 -15.29 6.23 -7.41
C GLN A 240 -16.70 6.68 -7.83
N GLY A 241 -17.47 5.75 -8.41
CA GLY A 241 -18.91 5.89 -8.62
C GLY A 241 -19.32 7.02 -9.57
N LYS A 242 -19.97 8.05 -9.03
CA LYS A 242 -20.47 9.21 -9.80
C LYS A 242 -19.63 10.47 -9.67
N GLN A 243 -18.48 10.39 -8.99
CA GLN A 243 -17.57 11.52 -8.91
C GLN A 243 -17.14 11.92 -10.33
N ASN A 244 -17.38 13.19 -10.66
CA ASN A 244 -17.15 13.78 -11.98
C ASN A 244 -16.21 14.99 -11.91
N THR A 245 -15.72 15.32 -10.72
CA THR A 245 -14.84 16.46 -10.51
C THR A 245 -13.78 16.11 -9.48
N VAL A 246 -12.58 16.63 -9.66
CA VAL A 246 -11.52 16.59 -8.66
C VAL A 246 -10.93 17.98 -8.51
N THR A 247 -10.65 18.35 -7.27
CA THR A 247 -10.23 19.71 -6.93
C THR A 247 -8.84 19.69 -6.31
N PHE A 248 -8.00 20.63 -6.74
CA PHE A 248 -6.60 20.76 -6.34
C PHE A 248 -6.30 22.19 -5.92
N SER A 249 -5.46 22.37 -4.91
CA SER A 249 -4.82 23.66 -4.63
C SER A 249 -3.37 23.58 -5.08
N LEU A 250 -3.03 24.34 -6.13
CA LEU A 250 -1.71 24.29 -6.77
C LEU A 250 -1.11 25.72 -6.86
N PRO A 251 0.21 25.88 -6.70
CA PRO A 251 0.89 27.12 -7.02
C PRO A 251 0.80 27.48 -8.52
N PRO A 252 1.17 28.71 -8.90
CA PRO A 252 1.45 29.05 -10.29
C PRO A 252 2.51 28.11 -10.89
N GLY A 253 2.25 27.60 -12.10
CA GLY A 253 3.10 26.60 -12.72
C GLY A 253 2.42 25.86 -13.88
N ASN A 254 3.14 24.91 -14.46
CA ASN A 254 2.67 24.06 -15.55
C ASN A 254 2.54 22.62 -15.05
N TYR A 255 1.34 22.09 -15.17
CA TYR A 255 0.94 20.79 -14.64
C TYR A 255 0.37 19.92 -15.74
N SER A 256 0.39 18.62 -15.53
CA SER A 256 -0.40 17.68 -16.31
C SER A 256 -1.07 16.69 -15.39
N TRP A 257 -2.16 16.11 -15.87
CA TRP A 257 -2.87 15.08 -15.16
C TRP A 257 -3.30 13.96 -16.10
N LYS A 258 -3.43 12.76 -15.53
CA LYS A 258 -3.84 11.57 -16.25
C LYS A 258 -4.88 10.83 -15.44
N TYR A 259 -5.99 10.47 -16.06
CA TYR A 259 -7.03 9.64 -15.48
C TYR A 259 -7.04 8.26 -16.14
N THR A 260 -6.80 7.24 -15.33
CA THR A 260 -6.71 5.85 -15.79
C THR A 260 -7.73 4.98 -15.07
N ALA A 261 -8.41 4.10 -15.80
CA ALA A 261 -9.20 3.01 -15.22
C ALA A 261 -8.27 1.98 -14.53
N LEU A 262 -8.79 1.14 -13.64
CA LEU A 262 -7.95 0.15 -12.95
C LEU A 262 -7.31 -0.89 -13.88
N ASN A 263 -7.83 -1.09 -15.08
CA ASN A 263 -7.25 -1.99 -16.09
C ASN A 263 -6.15 -1.33 -16.94
N GLY A 264 -5.64 -0.15 -16.53
CA GLY A 264 -4.59 0.56 -17.24
C GLY A 264 -5.06 1.41 -18.42
N HIS A 265 -6.33 1.32 -18.82
CA HIS A 265 -6.85 2.12 -19.93
C HIS A 265 -6.89 3.61 -19.57
N LEU A 266 -6.16 4.42 -20.34
CA LEU A 266 -6.18 5.88 -20.22
C LEU A 266 -7.54 6.42 -20.68
N LEU A 267 -8.25 7.09 -19.78
CA LEU A 267 -9.57 7.66 -20.05
C LEU A 267 -9.51 9.13 -20.42
N SER A 268 -8.56 9.87 -19.84
CA SER A 268 -8.35 11.29 -20.13
C SER A 268 -6.97 11.74 -19.69
N GLU A 269 -6.39 12.70 -20.39
CA GLU A 269 -5.23 13.45 -19.93
C GLU A 269 -5.33 14.88 -20.44
N ASP A 270 -4.79 15.82 -19.67
CA ASP A 270 -4.69 17.22 -20.10
C ASP A 270 -3.52 17.92 -19.39
N THR A 271 -3.23 19.12 -19.87
CA THR A 271 -2.25 20.05 -19.29
C THR A 271 -2.96 21.26 -18.70
N LEU A 272 -2.39 21.80 -17.63
CA LEU A 272 -2.94 22.93 -16.90
C LEU A 272 -1.83 23.95 -16.65
N THR A 273 -2.02 25.18 -17.10
CA THR A 273 -1.13 26.30 -16.77
C THR A 273 -1.83 27.22 -15.79
N ILE A 274 -1.25 27.36 -14.60
CA ILE A 274 -1.71 28.29 -13.57
C ILE A 274 -0.84 29.53 -13.65
N GLN A 275 -1.43 30.63 -14.10
CA GLN A 275 -0.80 31.95 -14.11
C GLN A 275 -0.63 32.47 -12.67
N PRO A 276 0.34 33.35 -12.41
CA PRO A 276 0.48 34.08 -11.15
C PRO A 276 -0.83 34.72 -10.67
#